data_AF-A0A505HWT5-F1
#
_entry.id   AF-A0A505HWT5-F1
#
_cell.length_a   1.000
_cell.length_b   1.000
_cell.length_c   1.000
_cell.angle_alpha   90.00
_cell.angle_beta   90.00
_cell.angle_gamma   90.00
#
_symmetry.space_group_name_H-M   'P 1'
#
loop_
_entity.id
_entity.type
_entity.pdbx_description
1 polymer ?
#
loop_
_entity_poly.entity_id
_entity_poly.type
_entity_poly.pdbx_seq_one_letter_code
_entity_poly.pdbx_strand_id
1 'polypeptide(L)'
;MNLDILPNWIRIILLILSIASFLPQLQRIWRTKQFTGLSLSYVLCNLMSATEQFTLLVFLLVNQTENVDVIHKTTGDWINLAQLSALLIITRFSLGLYYPSDQHSRGRKVSALLLYVVHLLISVVPIVADAIDYYLISAGEDVAYRNFGLDIFGGCHYGFIHPATTVVGIYAWFPQNDELRCQTQLHSLSQTGLAAQA
;
A
#
# COMPACT_ATOMS: atom_id res chain seq x y z
N MET A 1 -29.19 8.35 4.03
CA MET A 1 -28.72 7.50 5.15
C MET A 1 -27.32 7.99 5.51
N ASN A 2 -27.17 8.74 6.61
CA ASN A 2 -25.89 9.35 7.01
C ASN A 2 -24.96 8.24 7.51
N LEU A 3 -23.97 7.87 6.70
CA LEU A 3 -22.92 6.94 7.05
C LEU A 3 -21.65 7.71 7.44
N ASP A 4 -21.73 8.52 8.49
CA ASP A 4 -20.54 8.96 9.24
C ASP A 4 -20.04 7.78 10.08
N ILE A 5 -19.54 6.73 9.41
CA ILE A 5 -19.28 5.41 10.03
C ILE A 5 -18.14 5.46 11.06
N LEU A 6 -17.31 6.52 11.08
CA LEU A 6 -16.27 6.69 12.11
C LEU A 6 -16.01 8.18 12.41
N PRO A 7 -16.18 8.64 13.66
CA PRO A 7 -15.85 10.00 14.08
C PRO A 7 -14.40 10.38 13.79
N ASN A 8 -14.15 11.61 13.32
CA ASN A 8 -12.82 12.10 12.94
C ASN A 8 -11.78 11.97 14.05
N TRP A 9 -12.17 12.13 15.31
CA TRP A 9 -11.25 11.97 16.45
C TRP A 9 -10.75 10.53 16.62
N ILE A 10 -11.59 9.51 16.32
CA ILE A 10 -11.15 8.10 16.34
C ILE A 10 -10.10 7.88 15.24
N ARG A 11 -10.33 8.44 14.05
CA ARG A 11 -9.40 8.32 12.92
C ARG A 11 -8.05 8.95 13.23
N ILE A 12 -8.03 10.13 13.84
CA ILE A 12 -6.79 10.80 14.28
C ILE A 12 -6.06 9.94 15.32
N ILE A 13 -6.78 9.35 16.28
CA ILE A 13 -6.18 8.44 17.26
C ILE A 13 -5.59 7.21 16.57
N LEU A 14 -6.33 6.56 15.67
CA LEU A 14 -5.85 5.40 14.91
C LEU A 14 -4.61 5.74 14.06
N LEU A 15 -4.58 6.95 13.48
CA LEU A 15 -3.43 7.48 12.74
C LEU A 15 -2.21 7.63 13.64
N ILE A 16 -2.36 8.30 14.78
CA ILE A 16 -1.27 8.50 15.76
C ILE A 16 -0.77 7.15 16.29
N LEU A 17 -1.68 6.24 16.64
CA LEU A 17 -1.33 4.90 17.11
C LEU A 17 -0.60 4.09 16.02
N SER A 18 -1.04 4.21 14.76
CA SER A 18 -0.36 3.59 13.63
C SER A 18 1.07 4.11 13.53
N ILE A 19 1.29 5.43 13.45
CA ILE A 19 2.64 6.05 13.42
C ILE A 19 3.47 5.58 14.61
N ALA A 20 2.93 5.68 15.83
CA ALA A 20 3.61 5.34 17.05
C ALA A 20 4.02 3.86 17.10
N SER A 21 3.22 2.96 16.52
CA SER A 21 3.54 1.54 16.46
C SER A 21 4.73 1.23 15.53
N PHE A 22 4.95 2.04 14.48
CA PHE A 22 6.04 1.86 13.52
C PHE A 22 7.34 2.54 13.94
N LEU A 23 7.26 3.57 14.78
CA LEU A 23 8.40 4.39 15.18
C LEU A 23 9.55 3.61 15.83
N PRO A 24 9.31 2.66 16.76
CA PRO A 24 10.39 1.89 17.39
C PRO A 24 11.16 1.03 16.38
N GLN A 25 10.46 0.43 15.42
CA GLN A 25 11.04 -0.39 14.36
C GLN A 25 11.92 0.46 13.44
N LEU A 26 11.41 1.63 13.06
CA LEU A 26 12.15 2.58 12.24
C LEU A 26 13.40 3.06 12.99
N GLN A 27 13.27 3.53 14.23
CA GLN A 27 14.40 3.95 15.05
C GLN A 27 15.46 2.86 15.21
N ARG A 28 15.04 1.59 15.39
CA ARG A 28 15.97 0.46 15.46
C ARG A 28 16.74 0.29 14.15
N ILE A 29 16.08 0.25 13.00
CA ILE A 29 16.73 0.11 11.69
C ILE A 29 17.68 1.30 11.44
N TRP A 30 17.25 2.52 11.77
CA TRP A 30 18.05 3.72 11.59
C TRP A 30 19.31 3.75 12.46
N ARG A 31 19.22 3.26 13.70
CA ARG A 31 20.37 3.17 14.63
C ARG A 31 21.31 2.02 14.30
N THR A 32 20.77 0.85 13.99
CA THR A 32 21.56 -0.37 13.75
C THR A 32 22.08 -0.47 12.32
N LYS A 33 21.48 0.28 11.38
CA LYS A 33 21.79 0.21 9.94
C LYS A 33 21.66 -1.21 9.37
N GLN A 34 20.84 -2.04 9.99
CA GLN A 34 20.56 -3.41 9.58
C GLN A 34 19.06 -3.63 9.47
N PHE A 35 18.64 -4.32 8.42
CA PHE A 35 17.24 -4.68 8.23
C PHE A 35 17.01 -6.10 8.78
N THR A 36 16.70 -6.17 10.08
CA THR A 36 16.48 -7.43 10.81
C THR A 36 15.11 -7.43 11.50
N GLY A 37 14.38 -8.54 11.41
CA GLY A 37 13.11 -8.76 12.13
C GLY A 37 11.87 -8.51 11.30
N LEU A 38 12.05 -8.12 10.02
CA LEU A 38 10.99 -7.94 9.04
C LEU A 38 11.35 -8.74 7.80
N SER A 39 10.40 -9.54 7.33
CA SER A 39 10.53 -10.22 6.05
C SER A 39 10.36 -9.22 4.92
N LEU A 40 11.30 -9.18 3.97
CA LEU A 40 11.18 -8.33 2.78
C LEU A 40 9.95 -8.70 1.95
N SER A 41 9.59 -9.99 1.89
CA SER A 41 8.39 -10.47 1.22
C SER A 41 7.12 -9.96 1.90
N TYR A 42 7.08 -9.95 3.24
CA TYR A 42 5.96 -9.38 3.98
C TYR A 42 5.78 -7.89 3.69
N VAL A 43 6.86 -7.12 3.71
CA VAL A 43 6.80 -5.68 3.41
C VAL A 43 6.37 -5.44 1.96
N LEU A 44 6.86 -6.23 1.00
CA LEU A 44 6.46 -6.15 -0.40
C LEU A 44 4.96 -6.42 -0.59
N CYS A 45 4.41 -7.46 0.04
CA CYS A 45 3.00 -7.84 -0.09
C CYS A 45 2.09 -6.73 0.46
N ASN A 46 2.41 -6.20 1.65
CA ASN A 46 1.68 -5.08 2.24
C ASN A 46 1.78 -3.82 1.36
N LEU A 47 2.94 -3.58 0.74
CA LEU A 47 3.13 -2.46 -0.17
C LEU A 47 2.25 -2.60 -1.41
N MET A 48 2.23 -3.77 -2.05
CA MET A 48 1.36 -4.04 -3.21
C MET A 48 -0.12 -3.86 -2.87
N SER A 49 -0.56 -4.34 -1.70
CA SER A 49 -1.94 -4.17 -1.20
C SER A 49 -2.28 -2.69 -0.99
N ALA A 50 -1.41 -1.93 -0.34
CA ALA A 50 -1.61 -0.49 -0.14
C ALA A 50 -1.65 0.29 -1.46
N THR A 51 -0.76 -0.05 -2.40
CA THR A 51 -0.75 0.54 -3.76
C THR A 51 -2.04 0.23 -4.51
N GLU A 52 -2.58 -0.98 -4.39
CA GLU A 52 -3.83 -1.36 -5.05
C GLU A 52 -5.03 -0.59 -4.47
N GLN A 53 -5.13 -0.50 -3.14
CA GLN A 53 -6.18 0.30 -2.49
C GLN A 53 -6.09 1.77 -2.87
N PHE A 54 -4.88 2.33 -2.93
CA PHE A 54 -4.65 3.69 -3.42
C PHE A 54 -5.10 3.86 -4.87
N THR A 55 -4.73 2.92 -5.75
CA THR A 55 -5.08 2.96 -7.17
C THR A 55 -6.60 2.96 -7.36
N LEU A 56 -7.31 2.06 -6.69
CA LEU A 56 -8.77 1.99 -6.75
C LEU A 56 -9.45 3.24 -6.17
N LEU A 57 -8.91 3.80 -5.08
CA LEU A 57 -9.42 5.03 -4.49
C LEU A 57 -9.31 6.20 -5.46
N VAL A 58 -8.15 6.37 -6.10
CA VAL A 58 -7.96 7.41 -7.13
C VAL A 58 -8.86 7.15 -8.33
N PHE A 59 -9.03 5.89 -8.73
CA PHE A 59 -9.86 5.51 -9.89
C PHE A 59 -11.31 5.95 -9.68
N LEU A 60 -11.86 5.62 -8.52
CA LEU A 60 -13.21 6.02 -8.14
C LEU A 60 -13.33 7.55 -8.04
N LEU A 61 -12.33 8.22 -7.47
CA LEU A 61 -12.35 9.68 -7.30
C LEU A 61 -12.33 10.45 -8.61
N VAL A 62 -11.49 10.01 -9.56
CA VAL A 62 -11.31 10.69 -10.86
C VAL A 62 -12.44 10.34 -11.82
N ASN A 63 -12.92 9.10 -11.82
CA ASN A 63 -13.73 8.57 -12.92
C ASN A 63 -15.20 8.25 -12.57
N GLN A 64 -15.60 8.20 -11.29
CA GLN A 64 -16.99 7.94 -10.91
C GLN A 64 -17.60 9.12 -10.15
N THR A 65 -18.31 9.99 -10.87
CA THR A 65 -18.88 11.24 -10.34
C THR A 65 -20.26 11.11 -9.67
N GLU A 66 -21.00 10.02 -9.92
CA GLU A 66 -22.40 9.90 -9.46
C GLU A 66 -22.56 9.47 -7.98
N ASN A 67 -21.55 8.82 -7.39
CA ASN A 67 -21.55 8.43 -5.96
C ASN A 67 -20.71 9.37 -5.07
N VAL A 68 -20.30 10.52 -5.62
CA VAL A 68 -19.26 11.39 -5.04
C VAL A 68 -19.69 12.06 -3.75
N ASP A 69 -20.96 12.40 -3.54
CA ASP A 69 -21.39 13.12 -2.33
C ASP A 69 -21.15 12.34 -1.02
N VAL A 70 -21.16 11.00 -1.09
CA VAL A 70 -20.85 10.13 0.06
C VAL A 70 -19.33 10.02 0.29
N ILE A 71 -18.56 10.05 -0.79
CA ILE A 71 -17.11 9.92 -0.77
C ILE A 71 -16.47 11.26 -0.35
N HIS A 72 -16.85 12.39 -0.97
CA HIS A 72 -16.28 13.74 -0.80
C HIS A 72 -16.21 14.23 0.65
N LYS A 73 -17.20 13.88 1.49
CA LYS A 73 -17.23 14.27 2.91
C LYS A 73 -16.17 13.61 3.78
N THR A 74 -15.60 12.49 3.33
CA THR A 74 -14.60 11.72 4.08
C THR A 74 -13.30 11.46 3.30
N THR A 75 -13.23 11.81 2.00
CA THR A 75 -12.09 11.49 1.12
C THR A 75 -10.77 12.08 1.58
N GLY A 76 -10.74 13.34 2.02
CA GLY A 76 -9.49 14.02 2.41
C GLY A 76 -8.76 13.27 3.52
N ASP A 77 -9.51 12.74 4.48
CA ASP A 77 -8.97 12.03 5.64
C ASP A 77 -8.57 10.59 5.31
N TRP A 78 -9.33 9.90 4.44
CA TRP A 78 -8.95 8.58 3.94
C TRP A 78 -7.71 8.64 3.04
N ILE A 79 -7.60 9.68 2.20
CA ILE A 79 -6.42 9.95 1.38
C ILE A 79 -5.22 10.22 2.30
N ASN A 80 -5.36 11.08 3.30
CA ASN A 80 -4.27 11.35 4.24
C ASN A 80 -3.81 10.10 5.00
N LEU A 81 -4.75 9.24 5.44
CA LEU A 81 -4.45 7.99 6.12
C LEU A 81 -3.79 6.97 5.17
N ALA A 82 -4.32 6.81 3.96
CA ALA A 82 -3.76 5.93 2.93
C ALA A 82 -2.37 6.41 2.50
N GLN A 83 -2.18 7.70 2.27
CA GLN A 83 -0.89 8.31 1.95
C GLN A 83 0.12 8.10 3.08
N LEU A 84 -0.29 8.30 4.34
CA LEU A 84 0.63 8.09 5.46
C LEU A 84 1.01 6.62 5.60
N SER A 85 0.05 5.70 5.51
CA SER A 85 0.31 4.26 5.55
C SER A 85 1.23 3.82 4.41
N ALA A 86 0.99 4.31 3.19
CA ALA A 86 1.82 4.06 2.02
C ALA A 86 3.24 4.61 2.22
N LEU A 87 3.41 5.83 2.72
CA LEU A 87 4.72 6.41 3.02
C LEU A 87 5.49 5.56 4.04
N LEU A 88 4.82 5.08 5.09
CA LEU A 88 5.44 4.24 6.12
C LEU A 88 5.85 2.86 5.56
N ILE A 89 5.05 2.27 4.69
CA ILE A 89 5.37 0.97 4.05
C ILE A 89 6.48 1.15 3.00
N ILE A 90 6.40 2.18 2.14
CA ILE A 90 7.43 2.52 1.14
C ILE A 90 8.78 2.78 1.82
N THR A 91 8.76 3.51 2.93
CA THR A 91 9.98 3.77 3.72
C THR A 91 10.59 2.46 4.19
N ARG A 92 9.81 1.55 4.78
CA ARG A 92 10.31 0.23 5.23
C ARG A 92 10.83 -0.62 4.08
N PHE A 93 10.15 -0.62 2.93
CA PHE A 93 10.60 -1.34 1.74
C PHE A 93 11.94 -0.79 1.24
N SER A 94 12.07 0.53 1.16
CA SER A 94 13.29 1.22 0.74
C SER A 94 14.46 0.91 1.68
N LEU A 95 14.21 0.92 2.99
CA LEU A 95 15.19 0.53 3.99
C LEU A 95 15.59 -0.95 3.88
N GLY A 96 14.65 -1.84 3.57
CA GLY A 96 14.92 -3.27 3.34
C GLY A 96 15.74 -3.54 2.08
N LEU A 97 15.56 -2.73 1.04
CA LEU A 97 16.42 -2.78 -0.15
C LEU A 97 17.81 -2.23 0.16
N TYR A 98 17.90 -1.09 0.84
CA TYR A 98 19.14 -0.36 1.08
C TYR A 98 20.05 -1.02 2.12
N TYR A 99 19.55 -1.35 3.31
CA TYR A 99 20.38 -1.85 4.40
C TYR A 99 20.69 -3.35 4.27
N PRO A 100 21.90 -3.79 4.65
CA PRO A 100 22.24 -5.20 4.65
C PRO A 100 21.35 -6.00 5.61
N SER A 101 21.18 -7.27 5.30
CA SER A 101 20.40 -8.22 6.09
C SER A 101 20.93 -9.62 5.81
N ASP A 102 21.21 -10.37 6.87
CA ASP A 102 21.82 -11.71 6.77
C ASP A 102 20.90 -12.73 6.09
N GLN A 103 19.59 -12.46 6.08
CA GLN A 103 18.56 -13.34 5.51
C GLN A 103 18.12 -12.95 4.09
N HIS A 104 18.49 -11.75 3.63
CA HIS A 104 18.06 -11.21 2.33
C HIS A 104 19.23 -11.09 1.35
N SER A 105 19.39 -12.12 0.52
CA SER A 105 20.36 -12.09 -0.57
C SER A 105 20.05 -10.96 -1.57
N ARG A 106 21.09 -10.47 -2.25
CA ARG A 106 20.97 -9.44 -3.30
C ARG A 106 19.95 -9.83 -4.38
N GLY A 107 19.88 -11.11 -4.74
CA GLY A 107 18.90 -11.63 -5.70
C GLY A 107 17.45 -11.48 -5.23
N ARG A 108 17.16 -11.77 -3.95
CA ARG A 108 15.81 -11.59 -3.38
C ARG A 108 15.40 -10.12 -3.37
N LYS A 109 16.34 -9.21 -3.08
CA LYS A 109 16.10 -7.76 -3.12
C LYS A 109 15.79 -7.25 -4.53
N VAL A 110 16.58 -7.67 -5.53
CA VAL A 110 16.34 -7.30 -6.93
C VAL A 110 15.00 -7.86 -7.40
N SER A 111 14.69 -9.12 -7.09
CA SER A 111 13.40 -9.72 -7.44
C SER A 111 12.23 -8.98 -6.81
N ALA A 112 12.32 -8.60 -5.53
CA ALA A 112 11.28 -7.84 -4.84
C ALA A 112 11.07 -6.46 -5.48
N LEU A 113 12.15 -5.76 -5.84
CA LEU A 113 12.09 -4.48 -6.54
C LEU A 113 11.42 -4.62 -7.90
N LEU A 114 11.81 -5.62 -8.71
CA LEU A 114 11.22 -5.86 -10.03
C LEU A 114 9.73 -6.16 -9.95
N LEU A 115 9.32 -7.03 -9.01
CA LEU A 115 7.91 -7.33 -8.78
C LEU A 115 7.10 -6.07 -8.43
N TYR A 116 7.65 -5.21 -7.57
CA TYR A 116 6.99 -3.96 -7.22
C TYR A 116 6.90 -2.97 -8.39
N VAL A 117 7.98 -2.85 -9.19
CA VAL A 117 7.99 -2.01 -10.39
C VAL A 117 6.92 -2.47 -11.39
N VAL A 118 6.82 -3.77 -11.64
CA VAL A 118 5.77 -4.32 -12.52
C VAL A 118 4.38 -3.99 -11.97
N HIS A 119 4.15 -4.14 -10.67
CA HIS A 119 2.88 -3.78 -10.03
C HIS A 119 2.53 -2.29 -10.21
N LEU A 120 3.52 -1.40 -10.07
CA LEU A 120 3.33 0.04 -10.30
C LEU A 120 2.98 0.37 -11.76
N LEU A 121 3.62 -0.31 -12.72
CA LEU A 121 3.37 -0.10 -14.15
C LEU A 121 1.97 -0.53 -14.56
N ILE A 122 1.43 -1.58 -13.94
CA ILE A 122 0.08 -2.09 -14.24
C ILE A 122 -0.99 -1.28 -13.49
N SER A 123 -0.69 -0.80 -12.27
CA SER A 123 -1.68 -0.18 -11.40
C SER A 123 -1.67 1.35 -11.47
N VAL A 124 -0.53 1.99 -11.14
CA VAL A 124 -0.45 3.43 -10.92
C VAL A 124 -0.25 4.21 -12.22
N VAL A 125 0.54 3.68 -13.16
CA VAL A 125 0.83 4.39 -14.40
C VAL A 125 -0.43 4.62 -15.25
N PRO A 126 -1.30 3.63 -15.49
CA PRO A 126 -2.47 3.84 -16.35
C PRO A 126 -3.42 4.90 -15.77
N ILE A 127 -3.60 4.90 -14.45
CA ILE A 127 -4.49 5.86 -13.80
C ILE A 127 -3.92 7.28 -13.76
N VAL A 128 -2.62 7.44 -13.54
CA VAL A 128 -1.99 8.76 -13.60
C VAL A 128 -2.02 9.29 -15.03
N ALA A 129 -1.81 8.43 -16.03
CA ALA A 129 -1.93 8.80 -17.43
C ALA A 129 -3.36 9.26 -17.78
N ASP A 130 -4.39 8.52 -17.39
CA ASP A 130 -5.81 8.90 -17.58
C ASP A 130 -6.14 10.22 -16.87
N ALA A 131 -5.71 10.39 -15.61
CA ALA A 131 -5.95 11.65 -14.88
C ALA A 131 -5.24 12.85 -15.53
N ILE A 132 -4.01 12.69 -16.01
CA ILE A 132 -3.27 13.74 -16.73
C ILE A 132 -3.99 14.07 -18.03
N ASP A 133 -4.40 13.07 -18.80
CA ASP A 133 -5.06 13.29 -20.08
C ASP A 133 -6.39 14.04 -19.89
N TYR A 134 -7.21 13.56 -18.96
CA TYR A 134 -8.52 14.13 -18.62
C TYR A 134 -8.46 15.58 -18.12
N TYR A 135 -7.53 15.89 -17.20
CA TYR A 135 -7.47 17.22 -16.58
C TYR A 135 -6.57 18.23 -17.30
N LEU A 136 -5.51 17.79 -17.99
CA LEU A 136 -4.47 18.68 -18.48
C LEU A 136 -4.38 18.76 -20.01
N ILE A 137 -4.76 17.71 -20.73
CA ILE A 137 -4.47 17.61 -22.17
C ILE A 137 -5.72 17.77 -23.02
N SER A 138 -6.79 17.02 -22.73
CA SER A 138 -7.88 16.86 -23.69
C SER A 138 -9.26 17.02 -23.04
N ALA A 139 -9.81 18.24 -23.09
CA ALA A 139 -11.19 18.52 -22.70
C ALA A 139 -12.23 17.99 -23.72
N GLY A 140 -11.87 17.06 -24.61
CA GLY A 140 -12.70 16.63 -25.74
C GLY A 140 -12.29 15.30 -26.37
N GLU A 141 -11.69 14.39 -25.60
CA GLU A 141 -11.38 13.03 -26.07
C GLU A 141 -12.68 12.26 -26.43
N ASP A 142 -12.58 11.29 -27.33
CA ASP A 142 -13.69 10.41 -27.69
C ASP A 142 -14.12 9.61 -26.46
N VAL A 143 -15.21 10.06 -25.84
CA VAL A 143 -15.76 9.52 -24.58
C VAL A 143 -15.93 8.00 -24.65
N ALA A 144 -16.22 7.44 -25.83
CA ALA A 144 -16.35 6.00 -26.01
C ALA A 144 -15.01 5.26 -25.85
N TYR A 145 -13.92 5.80 -26.42
CA TYR A 145 -12.59 5.21 -26.31
C TYR A 145 -12.06 5.25 -24.87
N ARG A 146 -12.23 6.40 -24.21
CA ARG A 146 -11.86 6.54 -22.80
C ARG A 146 -12.64 5.59 -21.90
N ASN A 147 -13.97 5.52 -22.04
CA ASN A 147 -14.80 4.61 -21.25
C ASN A 147 -14.40 3.14 -21.44
N PHE A 148 -14.07 2.73 -22.67
CA PHE A 148 -13.56 1.38 -22.93
C PHE A 148 -12.26 1.09 -22.18
N GLY A 149 -11.32 2.04 -22.14
CA GLY A 149 -10.10 1.92 -21.35
C GLY A 149 -10.37 1.82 -19.85
N LEU A 150 -11.28 2.63 -19.32
CA LEU A 150 -11.70 2.60 -17.92
C LEU A 150 -12.38 1.28 -17.55
N ASP A 151 -13.20 0.72 -18.44
CA ASP A 151 -13.87 -0.57 -18.22
C ASP A 151 -12.87 -1.74 -18.18
N ILE A 152 -11.87 -1.74 -19.09
CA ILE A 152 -10.78 -2.73 -19.05
C ILE A 152 -9.99 -2.59 -17.75
N PHE A 153 -9.59 -1.37 -17.41
CA PHE A 153 -8.80 -1.11 -16.22
C PHE A 153 -9.55 -1.54 -14.95
N GLY A 154 -10.78 -1.05 -14.77
CA GLY A 154 -11.65 -1.42 -13.66
C GLY A 154 -11.90 -2.93 -13.62
N GLY A 155 -12.25 -3.54 -14.76
CA GLY A 155 -12.48 -4.99 -14.86
C GLY A 155 -11.26 -5.83 -14.46
N CYS A 156 -10.06 -5.45 -14.91
CA CYS A 156 -8.81 -6.11 -14.53
C CYS A 156 -8.52 -5.97 -13.03
N HIS A 157 -8.66 -4.76 -12.50
CA HIS A 157 -8.36 -4.48 -11.10
C HIS A 157 -9.35 -5.13 -10.14
N TYR A 158 -10.65 -4.94 -10.34
CA TYR A 158 -11.68 -5.55 -9.49
C TYR A 158 -11.77 -7.06 -9.67
N GLY A 159 -11.58 -7.58 -10.89
CA GLY A 159 -11.73 -9.00 -11.20
C GLY A 159 -10.53 -9.86 -10.79
N PHE A 160 -9.30 -9.32 -10.88
CA PHE A 160 -8.08 -10.12 -10.74
C PHE A 160 -7.07 -9.54 -9.75
N ILE A 161 -6.67 -8.27 -9.93
CA ILE A 161 -5.54 -7.70 -9.18
C ILE A 161 -5.90 -7.49 -7.71
N HIS A 162 -7.09 -6.95 -7.41
CA HIS A 162 -7.54 -6.72 -6.05
C HIS A 162 -7.75 -8.01 -5.25
N PRO A 163 -8.42 -9.05 -5.78
CA PRO A 163 -8.46 -10.36 -5.12
C PRO A 163 -7.06 -10.96 -4.91
N ALA A 164 -6.19 -10.89 -5.92
CA ALA A 164 -4.84 -11.44 -5.82
C ALA A 164 -4.01 -10.74 -4.74
N THR A 165 -4.02 -9.40 -4.69
CA THR A 165 -3.32 -8.62 -3.67
C THR A 165 -3.89 -8.85 -2.28
N THR A 166 -5.19 -9.09 -2.14
CA THR A 166 -5.81 -9.49 -0.86
C THR A 166 -5.30 -10.85 -0.39
N VAL A 167 -5.27 -11.86 -1.27
CA VAL A 167 -4.75 -13.19 -0.94
C VAL A 167 -3.25 -13.11 -0.60
N VAL A 168 -2.49 -12.33 -1.34
CA VAL A 168 -1.06 -12.09 -1.09
C VAL A 168 -0.84 -11.38 0.24
N GLY A 169 -1.70 -10.44 0.61
CA GLY A 169 -1.69 -9.78 1.92
C GLY A 169 -1.90 -10.76 3.08
N ILE A 170 -2.88 -11.67 2.94
CA ILE A 170 -3.11 -12.74 3.92
C ILE A 170 -1.89 -13.69 3.98
N TYR A 171 -1.35 -14.06 2.82
CA TYR A 171 -0.19 -14.93 2.73
C TYR A 171 1.09 -14.29 3.30
N ALA A 172 1.18 -12.97 3.33
CA ALA A 172 2.33 -12.23 3.87
C ALA A 172 2.64 -12.59 5.34
N TRP A 173 1.63 -13.03 6.09
CA TRP A 173 1.79 -13.47 7.47
C TRP A 173 2.79 -14.63 7.64
N PHE A 174 2.80 -15.60 6.72
CA PHE A 174 3.66 -16.78 6.81
C PHE A 174 5.17 -16.43 6.79
N PRO A 175 5.70 -15.71 5.78
CA PRO A 175 7.11 -15.35 5.76
C PRO A 175 7.49 -14.39 6.90
N GLN A 176 6.57 -13.58 7.42
CA GLN A 176 6.83 -12.75 8.61
C GLN A 176 6.94 -13.60 9.89
N ASN A 177 6.07 -14.60 10.04
CA ASN A 177 6.12 -15.53 11.17
C ASN A 177 7.38 -16.39 11.15
N ASP A 178 7.84 -16.82 9.97
CA ASP A 178 9.09 -17.55 9.82
C ASP A 178 10.31 -16.68 10.18
N GLU A 179 10.34 -15.42 9.73
CA GLU A 179 11.40 -14.46 10.10
C GLU A 179 11.48 -14.29 11.63
N LEU A 180 10.33 -14.17 12.31
CA LEU A 180 10.29 -14.04 13.77
C LEU A 180 10.78 -15.30 14.49
N ARG A 181 10.46 -16.49 13.97
CA ARG A 181 10.93 -17.77 14.53
C ARG A 181 12.44 -17.94 14.37
N CYS A 182 12.99 -17.51 13.24
CA CYS A 182 14.44 -17.53 13.01
C CYS A 182 15.20 -16.52 13.90
N GLN A 183 14.52 -15.49 14.41
CA GLN A 183 15.12 -14.41 15.20
C GLN A 183 14.84 -14.45 16.71
N THR A 184 14.45 -15.60 17.27
CA THR A 184 14.15 -15.79 18.71
C THR A 184 15.29 -15.41 19.69
N GLN A 185 16.45 -14.96 19.22
CA GLN A 185 17.51 -14.36 20.05
C GLN A 185 17.45 -12.82 20.18
N LEU A 186 16.67 -12.09 19.37
CA LEU A 186 16.55 -10.61 19.46
C LEU A 186 15.11 -10.18 19.80
N HIS A 187 14.86 -10.18 21.11
CA HIS A 187 13.61 -9.93 21.82
C HIS A 187 13.05 -8.49 21.70
N SER A 188 12.72 -7.97 20.51
CA SER A 188 12.16 -6.60 20.38
C SER A 188 10.93 -6.42 19.47
N LEU A 189 10.37 -7.48 18.88
CA LEU A 189 9.18 -7.36 18.04
C LEU A 189 8.08 -8.30 18.51
N SER A 190 6.95 -7.74 18.95
CA SER A 190 5.76 -8.50 19.36
C SER A 190 4.99 -8.99 18.12
N GLN A 191 4.72 -10.30 18.05
CA GLN A 191 3.89 -10.92 17.02
C GLN A 191 2.50 -10.26 16.90
N THR A 192 1.89 -9.89 18.03
CA THR A 192 0.56 -9.24 18.04
C THR A 192 0.60 -7.81 17.52
N GLY A 193 1.71 -7.09 17.74
CA GLY A 193 1.91 -5.75 17.22
C GLY A 193 2.10 -5.73 15.69
N LEU A 194 2.79 -6.74 15.16
CA LEU A 194 2.95 -6.90 13.70
C LEU A 194 1.65 -7.34 13.01
N ALA A 195 0.86 -8.22 13.64
CA ALA A 195 -0.46 -8.61 13.13
C ALA A 195 -1.43 -7.42 13.05
N ALA A 196 -1.38 -6.53 14.05
CA ALA A 196 -2.20 -5.32 14.09
C ALA A 196 -1.74 -4.23 13.10
N GLN A 197 -0.58 -4.41 12.46
CA GLN A 197 0.02 -3.47 11.51
C GLN A 197 -0.17 -3.88 10.03
N ALA A 198 -0.62 -5.12 9.79
CA ALA A 198 -0.99 -5.66 8.48
C ALA A 198 -2.47 -5.38 8.22
#